data_AF-A0A5N1JLA2-F1
#
_entry.id   AF-A0A5N1JLA2-F1
#
_cell.length_a   1.000
_cell.length_b   1.000
_cell.length_c   1.000
_cell.angle_alpha   90.00
_cell.angle_beta   90.00
_cell.angle_gamma   90.00
#
_symmetry.space_group_name_H-M   'P 1'
#
loop_
_entity.id
_entity.type
_entity.pdbx_description
1 polymer ?
#
loop_
_entity_poly.entity_id
_entity_poly.type
_entity_poly.pdbx_seq_one_letter_code
_entity_poly.pdbx_strand_id
1 'polypeptide(L)'
;MILSRDSIASGSYLGLTINDEAEKAYAGLQTLRQTAGVTFLNVVSNNTSDLAQLRERLPLYHYILLDQNQGTDSGVQITIEADQVKSIYLNSGRQLSQWPANLQAASSIRLGDATGSLYTKLVKIRAVRAYANKFERISLLTKNLAAAYDPAMRQSPQWYFTYNPGAGLMDEVQVHFKDGKISYISTIRYKMD
;
A
#
# COMPACT_ATOMS: atom_id res chain seq x y z
N MET A 1 -23.31 -6.85 -5.82
CA MET A 1 -23.47 -8.34 -5.77
C MET A 1 -22.30 -9.04 -6.46
N ILE A 2 -21.79 -10.19 -5.97
CA ILE A 2 -20.77 -10.99 -6.72
C ILE A 2 -21.45 -11.71 -7.89
N LEU A 3 -20.87 -11.61 -9.08
CA LEU A 3 -21.35 -12.29 -10.30
C LEU A 3 -20.54 -13.54 -10.62
N SER A 4 -19.22 -13.48 -10.49
CA SER A 4 -18.34 -14.62 -10.81
C SER A 4 -17.01 -14.57 -10.06
N ARG A 5 -16.35 -15.73 -10.03
CA ARG A 5 -14.97 -15.91 -9.57
C ARG A 5 -14.25 -16.82 -10.56
N ASP A 6 -13.00 -16.49 -10.88
CA ASP A 6 -12.16 -17.28 -11.78
C ASP A 6 -10.71 -17.32 -11.28
N SER A 7 -9.95 -18.31 -11.74
CA SER A 7 -8.52 -18.47 -11.46
C SER A 7 -7.76 -18.85 -12.74
N ILE A 8 -6.75 -18.06 -13.07
CA ILE A 8 -5.91 -18.20 -14.25
C ILE A 8 -4.52 -18.67 -13.79
N ALA A 9 -4.15 -19.89 -14.16
CA ALA A 9 -2.87 -20.51 -13.80
C ALA A 9 -1.93 -20.74 -15.00
N SER A 10 -2.31 -20.30 -16.20
CA SER A 10 -1.45 -20.31 -17.39
C SER A 10 -1.80 -19.15 -18.34
N GLY A 11 -0.89 -18.79 -19.24
CA GLY A 11 -1.10 -17.70 -20.19
C GLY A 11 -0.95 -16.32 -19.55
N SER A 12 -1.77 -15.36 -20.01
CA SER A 12 -1.72 -13.97 -19.57
C SER A 12 -3.11 -13.39 -19.34
N TYR A 13 -3.22 -12.43 -18.43
CA TYR A 13 -4.44 -11.68 -18.13
C TYR A 13 -4.11 -10.21 -17.88
N LEU A 14 -4.78 -9.30 -18.61
CA LEU A 14 -4.51 -7.85 -18.53
C LEU A 14 -3.01 -7.48 -18.69
N GLY A 15 -2.30 -8.21 -19.56
CA GLY A 15 -0.86 -8.01 -19.77
C GLY A 15 0.05 -8.62 -18.68
N LEU A 16 -0.52 -9.27 -17.66
CA LEU A 16 0.21 -10.01 -16.63
C LEU A 16 0.36 -11.46 -17.07
N THR A 17 1.60 -11.95 -17.21
CA THR A 17 1.86 -13.33 -17.66
C THR A 17 2.24 -14.21 -16.49
N ILE A 18 1.68 -15.41 -16.42
CA ILE A 18 2.06 -16.39 -15.40
C ILE A 18 3.56 -16.72 -15.54
N ASN A 19 4.25 -16.87 -14.41
CA ASN A 19 5.71 -16.99 -14.25
C ASN A 19 6.53 -15.70 -14.48
N ASP A 20 5.91 -14.56 -14.83
CA ASP A 20 6.65 -13.30 -14.85
C ASP A 20 7.14 -12.92 -13.45
N GLU A 21 8.35 -12.36 -13.40
CA GLU A 21 8.91 -11.74 -12.20
C GLU A 21 8.07 -10.54 -11.75
N ALA A 22 8.01 -10.31 -10.44
CA ALA A 22 7.25 -9.23 -9.83
C ALA A 22 7.50 -7.84 -10.47
N GLU A 23 8.76 -7.50 -10.78
CA GLU A 23 9.09 -6.23 -11.43
C GLU A 23 8.45 -6.09 -12.83
N LYS A 24 8.48 -7.16 -13.63
CA LYS A 24 7.85 -7.18 -14.96
C LYS A 24 6.33 -7.11 -14.83
N ALA A 25 5.75 -7.83 -13.87
CA ALA A 25 4.33 -7.72 -13.56
C ALA A 25 3.93 -6.29 -13.18
N TYR A 26 4.76 -5.60 -12.39
CA TYR A 26 4.53 -4.21 -12.01
C TYR A 26 4.51 -3.27 -13.22
N ALA A 27 5.43 -3.44 -14.17
CA ALA A 27 5.41 -2.66 -15.41
C ALA A 27 4.10 -2.87 -16.21
N GLY A 28 3.58 -4.10 -16.24
CA GLY A 28 2.25 -4.40 -16.80
C GLY A 28 1.13 -3.63 -16.09
N LEU A 29 1.14 -3.61 -14.76
CA LEU A 29 0.17 -2.85 -13.95
C LEU A 29 0.27 -1.33 -14.18
N GLN A 30 1.47 -0.78 -14.40
CA GLN A 30 1.62 0.64 -14.73
C GLN A 30 0.96 1.01 -16.06
N THR A 31 0.91 0.07 -17.02
CA THR A 31 0.19 0.25 -18.29
C THR A 31 -1.33 0.33 -18.07
N LEU A 32 -1.86 -0.43 -17.10
CA LEU A 32 -3.29 -0.40 -16.74
C LEU A 32 -3.77 0.94 -16.17
N ARG A 33 -2.85 1.80 -15.71
CA ARG A 33 -3.20 3.19 -15.36
C ARG A 33 -3.78 3.94 -16.54
N GLN A 34 -3.19 3.73 -17.73
CA GLN A 34 -3.53 4.45 -18.95
C GLN A 34 -4.73 3.81 -19.66
N THR A 35 -4.86 2.48 -19.57
CA THR A 35 -5.87 1.73 -20.35
C THR A 35 -7.14 1.39 -19.56
N ALA A 36 -7.05 1.29 -18.23
CA ALA A 36 -8.15 0.84 -17.36
C ALA A 36 -8.36 1.72 -16.11
N GLY A 37 -7.63 2.84 -15.99
CA GLY A 37 -7.79 3.78 -14.88
C GLY A 37 -7.37 3.22 -13.51
N VAL A 38 -6.57 2.15 -13.47
CA VAL A 38 -6.08 1.57 -12.20
C VAL A 38 -5.07 2.52 -11.60
N THR A 39 -5.39 3.19 -10.50
CA THR A 39 -4.51 4.22 -9.91
C THR A 39 -3.69 3.75 -8.72
N PHE A 40 -4.12 2.67 -8.06
CA PHE A 40 -3.46 2.12 -6.88
C PHE A 40 -3.39 0.59 -6.92
N LEU A 41 -2.42 0.05 -6.17
CA LEU A 41 -2.20 -1.37 -6.00
C LEU A 41 -2.02 -1.66 -4.51
N ASN A 42 -2.80 -2.58 -3.97
CA ASN A 42 -2.62 -3.05 -2.60
C ASN A 42 -1.57 -4.17 -2.58
N VAL A 43 -0.62 -4.08 -1.65
CA VAL A 43 0.52 -4.99 -1.53
C VAL A 43 0.43 -5.69 -0.18
N VAL A 44 0.11 -6.98 -0.21
CA VAL A 44 -0.10 -7.77 1.02
C VAL A 44 1.23 -8.05 1.69
N SER A 45 1.26 -7.99 3.03
CA SER A 45 2.43 -8.33 3.84
C SER A 45 3.72 -7.54 3.52
N ASN A 46 3.61 -6.35 2.93
CA ASN A 46 4.75 -5.48 2.65
C ASN A 46 5.20 -4.72 3.92
N ASN A 47 5.95 -5.42 4.76
CA ASN A 47 6.33 -4.96 6.09
C ASN A 47 7.84 -4.75 6.23
N THR A 48 8.22 -3.85 7.12
CA THR A 48 9.59 -3.71 7.61
C THR A 48 9.59 -3.22 9.06
N SER A 49 10.64 -3.49 9.82
CA SER A 49 10.94 -2.84 11.09
C SER A 49 12.15 -1.89 10.97
N ASP A 50 12.78 -1.87 9.81
CA ASP A 50 13.90 -0.99 9.52
C ASP A 50 13.41 0.36 9.01
N LEU A 51 13.39 1.34 9.93
CA LEU A 51 13.01 2.71 9.60
C LEU A 51 13.88 3.30 8.49
N ALA A 52 15.15 2.92 8.34
CA ALA A 52 16.03 3.51 7.33
C ALA A 52 15.51 3.30 5.91
N GLN A 53 14.85 2.17 5.65
CA GLN A 53 14.25 1.86 4.35
C GLN A 53 13.13 2.83 3.97
N LEU A 54 12.47 3.47 4.95
CA LEU A 54 11.37 4.38 4.68
C LEU A 54 11.78 5.65 3.94
N ARG A 55 13.05 6.03 4.01
CA ARG A 55 13.54 7.24 3.33
C ARG A 55 13.20 7.22 1.83
N GLU A 56 13.51 6.12 1.16
CA GLU A 56 13.29 5.96 -0.28
C GLU A 56 11.90 5.39 -0.59
N ARG A 57 11.30 4.69 0.37
CA ARG A 57 10.05 3.95 0.14
C ARG A 57 8.80 4.79 0.41
N LEU A 58 8.80 5.75 1.33
CA LEU A 58 7.61 6.55 1.67
C LEU A 58 6.95 7.22 0.44
N PRO A 59 7.69 7.86 -0.48
CA PRO A 59 7.09 8.49 -1.68
C PRO A 59 6.38 7.51 -2.62
N LEU A 60 6.64 6.21 -2.46
CA LEU A 60 6.10 5.17 -3.33
C LEU A 60 4.68 4.74 -2.93
N TYR A 61 4.19 5.12 -1.73
CA TYR A 61 2.96 4.59 -1.14
C TYR A 61 1.99 5.70 -0.69
N HIS A 62 0.70 5.41 -0.82
CA HIS A 62 -0.40 6.24 -0.35
C HIS A 62 -0.88 5.85 1.05
N TYR A 63 -0.61 4.62 1.51
CA TYR A 63 -1.11 4.15 2.80
C TYR A 63 -0.03 3.45 3.60
N ILE A 64 0.25 3.99 4.79
CA ILE A 64 1.30 3.55 5.71
C ILE A 64 0.66 3.23 7.06
N LEU A 65 1.03 2.10 7.65
CA LEU A 65 0.63 1.70 8.99
C LEU A 65 1.87 1.54 9.87
N LEU A 66 1.86 2.15 11.05
CA LEU A 66 2.87 2.01 12.09
C LEU A 66 2.24 1.29 13.28
N ASP A 67 2.79 0.17 13.69
CA ASP A 67 2.25 -0.61 14.80
C ASP A 67 3.35 -1.33 15.58
N GLN A 68 2.99 -1.80 16.78
CA GLN A 68 3.84 -2.70 17.58
C GLN A 68 3.64 -4.17 17.17
N ASN A 69 2.38 -4.56 16.95
CA ASN A 69 1.95 -5.89 16.53
C ASN A 69 0.82 -5.74 15.51
N GLN A 70 0.34 -6.82 14.91
CA GLN A 70 -0.75 -6.72 13.95
C GLN A 70 -2.05 -6.22 14.61
N GLY A 71 -2.49 -5.03 14.22
CA GLY A 71 -3.84 -4.53 14.48
C GLY A 71 -4.08 -4.05 15.90
N THR A 72 -3.08 -3.45 16.57
CA THR A 72 -3.33 -2.91 17.91
C THR A 72 -4.12 -1.62 17.84
N ASP A 73 -5.01 -1.33 18.80
CA ASP A 73 -5.85 -0.12 18.81
C ASP A 73 -5.08 1.21 18.67
N SER A 74 -3.81 1.20 19.06
CA SER A 74 -2.91 2.36 19.05
C SER A 74 -1.95 2.36 17.86
N GLY A 75 -2.09 1.43 16.91
CA GLY A 75 -1.44 1.51 15.61
C GLY A 75 -1.92 2.74 14.85
N VAL A 76 -1.06 3.30 14.01
CA VAL A 76 -1.22 4.61 13.37
C VAL A 76 -1.27 4.44 11.87
N GLN A 77 -2.38 4.89 11.29
CA GLN A 77 -2.68 4.86 9.88
C GLN A 77 -2.42 6.24 9.30
N ILE A 78 -1.60 6.33 8.26
CA ILE A 78 -1.27 7.59 7.57
C ILE A 78 -1.63 7.40 6.11
N THR A 79 -2.54 8.25 5.62
CA THR A 79 -2.90 8.30 4.20
C THR A 79 -2.27 9.52 3.55
N ILE A 80 -1.61 9.31 2.41
CA ILE A 80 -0.98 10.31 1.58
C ILE A 80 -1.79 10.45 0.29
N GLU A 81 -2.08 11.68 -0.10
CA GLU A 81 -2.75 12.04 -1.34
C GLU A 81 -2.12 13.33 -1.87
N ALA A 82 -1.93 13.42 -3.19
CA ALA A 82 -1.32 14.61 -3.82
C ALA A 82 -0.01 15.06 -3.14
N ASP A 83 0.86 14.09 -2.80
CA ASP A 83 2.15 14.28 -2.12
C ASP A 83 2.08 14.91 -0.71
N GLN A 84 0.92 14.81 -0.04
CA GLN A 84 0.71 15.33 1.30
C GLN A 84 -0.07 14.37 2.19
N VAL A 85 0.11 14.48 3.50
CA VAL A 85 -0.69 13.74 4.48
C VAL A 85 -2.13 14.21 4.44
N LYS A 86 -3.02 13.35 3.97
CA LYS A 86 -4.45 13.60 3.85
C LYS A 86 -5.22 13.27 5.11
N SER A 87 -4.87 12.17 5.77
CA SER A 87 -5.52 11.74 7.00
C SER A 87 -4.59 10.95 7.90
N ILE A 88 -4.91 10.98 9.20
CA ILE A 88 -4.23 10.21 10.24
C ILE A 88 -5.31 9.59 11.12
N TYR A 89 -5.25 8.28 11.30
CA TYR A 89 -6.15 7.54 12.19
C TYR A 89 -5.36 6.66 13.15
N LEU A 90 -5.94 6.37 14.30
CA LEU A 90 -5.57 5.18 15.05
C LEU A 90 -6.36 3.98 14.51
N ASN A 91 -5.83 2.77 14.69
CA ASN A 91 -6.55 1.53 14.35
C ASN A 91 -7.89 1.40 15.05
N SER A 92 -8.08 2.05 16.21
CA SER A 92 -9.38 2.18 16.88
C SER A 92 -10.43 3.00 16.11
N GLY A 93 -10.09 3.57 14.95
CA GLY A 93 -10.96 4.43 14.16
C GLY A 93 -10.95 5.90 14.58
N ARG A 94 -10.19 6.25 15.63
CA ARG A 94 -10.04 7.65 16.06
C ARG A 94 -9.23 8.45 15.05
N GLN A 95 -9.86 9.44 14.43
CA GLN A 95 -9.17 10.41 13.58
C GLN A 95 -8.32 11.38 14.40
N LEU A 96 -7.16 11.75 13.87
CA LEU A 96 -6.23 12.70 14.47
C LEU A 96 -5.89 13.81 13.47
N SER A 97 -5.70 15.04 13.97
CA SER A 97 -5.09 16.13 13.19
C SER A 97 -3.57 16.04 13.14
N GLN A 98 -2.96 15.34 14.11
CA GLN A 98 -1.55 15.04 14.15
C GLN A 98 -1.24 13.80 14.99
N TRP A 99 -0.11 13.17 14.72
CA TRP A 99 0.44 12.11 15.56
C TRP A 99 1.96 12.24 15.73
N PRO A 100 2.50 12.14 16.96
CA PRO A 100 1.79 12.08 18.23
C PRO A 100 1.07 13.39 18.59
N ALA A 101 0.00 13.31 19.39
CA ALA A 101 -0.88 14.45 19.68
C ALA A 101 -0.22 15.55 20.54
N ASN A 102 0.74 15.19 21.37
CA ASN A 102 1.39 16.05 22.37
C ASN A 102 2.83 16.47 22.00
N LEU A 103 3.27 16.18 20.78
CA LEU A 103 4.58 16.62 20.29
C LEU A 103 4.45 17.88 19.43
N GLN A 104 5.54 18.65 19.39
CA GLN A 104 5.68 19.83 18.54
C GLN A 104 5.69 19.45 17.06
N ALA A 105 5.36 20.42 16.20
CA ALA A 105 5.22 20.24 14.74
C ALA A 105 6.40 19.54 14.07
N ALA A 106 7.62 19.88 14.50
CA ALA A 106 8.86 19.35 13.94
C ALA A 106 9.10 17.87 14.29
N SER A 107 8.33 17.31 15.24
CA SER A 107 8.42 15.95 15.77
C SER A 107 7.04 15.27 15.78
N SER A 108 6.13 15.69 14.91
CA SER A 108 4.80 15.12 14.72
C SER A 108 4.44 15.10 13.24
N ILE A 109 3.79 14.03 12.78
CA ILE A 109 3.10 14.00 11.48
C ILE A 109 1.79 14.77 11.61
N ARG A 110 1.51 15.68 10.68
CA ARG A 110 0.32 16.54 10.65
C ARG A 110 -0.37 16.44 9.30
N LEU A 111 -1.66 16.73 9.28
CA LEU A 111 -2.37 16.92 8.01
C LEU A 111 -1.69 18.04 7.20
N GLY A 112 -1.54 17.81 5.89
CA GLY A 112 -0.86 18.72 4.96
C GLY A 112 0.66 18.64 4.96
N ASP A 113 1.29 17.83 5.84
CA ASP A 113 2.73 17.59 5.73
C ASP A 113 3.07 16.99 4.37
N ALA A 114 4.08 17.55 3.69
CA ALA A 114 4.61 16.98 2.46
C ALA A 114 5.24 15.60 2.71
N THR A 115 5.06 14.65 1.79
CA THR A 115 5.60 13.27 1.90
C THR A 115 7.11 13.27 2.17
N GLY A 116 7.85 14.14 1.48
CA GLY A 116 9.31 14.25 1.63
C GLY A 116 9.78 14.64 3.02
N SER A 117 8.91 15.23 3.85
CA SER A 117 9.23 15.60 5.24
C SER A 117 9.03 14.47 6.25
N LEU A 118 8.27 13.43 5.88
CA LEU A 118 7.79 12.42 6.82
C LEU A 118 8.92 11.59 7.42
N TYR A 119 9.92 11.18 6.62
CA TYR A 119 11.03 10.37 7.11
C TYR A 119 11.73 11.03 8.31
N THR A 120 12.14 12.30 8.17
CA THR A 120 12.82 13.04 9.24
C THR A 120 11.95 13.17 10.49
N LYS A 121 10.63 13.34 10.33
CA LYS A 121 9.70 13.40 11.46
C LYS A 121 9.54 12.04 12.14
N LEU A 122 9.42 10.96 11.38
CA LEU A 122 9.35 9.59 11.89
C LEU A 122 10.61 9.21 12.68
N VAL A 123 11.80 9.61 12.21
CA VAL A 123 13.06 9.43 12.96
C VAL A 123 13.00 10.11 14.32
N LYS A 124 12.52 11.36 14.37
CA LYS A 124 12.35 12.09 15.64
C LYS A 124 11.32 11.45 16.56
N ILE A 125 10.20 10.98 16.01
CA ILE A 125 9.15 10.30 16.79
C ILE A 125 9.68 8.99 17.37
N ARG A 126 10.40 8.17 16.59
CA ARG A 126 11.02 6.92 17.04
C ARG A 126 12.02 7.12 18.18
N ALA A 127 12.74 8.25 18.17
CA ALA A 127 13.70 8.58 19.24
C ALA A 127 13.03 8.85 20.59
N VAL A 128 11.72 9.13 20.61
CA VAL A 128 10.96 9.29 21.85
C VAL A 128 10.50 7.90 22.34
N ARG A 129 11.00 7.48 23.50
CA ARG A 129 10.76 6.14 24.08
C ARG A 129 9.29 5.70 24.08
N ALA A 130 8.36 6.64 24.33
CA ALA A 130 6.93 6.36 24.37
C ALA A 130 6.31 5.92 23.03
N TYR A 131 6.98 6.19 21.89
CA TYR A 131 6.46 5.87 20.55
C TYR A 131 7.36 4.89 19.78
N ALA A 132 8.51 4.51 20.34
CA ALA A 132 9.48 3.65 19.67
C ALA A 132 8.89 2.31 19.23
N ASN A 133 7.99 1.73 20.04
CA ASN A 133 7.34 0.46 19.74
C ASN A 133 6.42 0.52 18.51
N LYS A 134 5.97 1.71 18.06
CA LYS A 134 5.16 1.85 16.83
C LYS A 134 5.94 1.59 15.55
N PHE A 135 7.25 1.42 15.65
CA PHE A 135 8.13 1.13 14.52
C PHE A 135 8.55 -0.33 14.47
N GLU A 136 8.03 -1.20 15.34
CA GLU A 136 8.31 -2.64 15.33
C GLU A 136 7.64 -3.33 14.13
N ARG A 137 6.52 -2.78 13.66
CA ARG A 137 5.85 -3.20 12.42
C ARG A 137 5.42 -1.98 11.61
N ILE A 138 6.09 -1.76 10.50
CA ILE A 138 5.74 -0.72 9.53
C ILE A 138 5.22 -1.42 8.27
N SER A 139 3.98 -1.14 7.88
CA SER A 139 3.38 -1.68 6.66
C SER A 139 3.20 -0.59 5.61
N LEU A 140 3.60 -0.88 4.38
CA LEU A 140 3.44 0.00 3.21
C LEU A 140 2.44 -0.65 2.24
N LEU A 141 1.16 -0.27 2.37
CA LEU A 141 0.04 -1.12 1.95
C LEU A 141 -0.51 -0.76 0.57
N THR A 142 -0.70 0.54 0.28
CA THR A 142 -1.27 0.98 -0.99
C THR A 142 -0.19 1.68 -1.82
N LYS A 143 0.30 1.00 -2.84
CA LYS A 143 1.33 1.48 -3.76
C LYS A 143 0.74 2.48 -4.75
N ASN A 144 1.43 3.61 -4.92
CA ASN A 144 1.19 4.54 -6.01
C ASN A 144 1.73 3.93 -7.31
N LEU A 145 0.85 3.65 -8.28
CA LEU A 145 1.27 3.09 -9.58
C LEU A 145 1.97 4.13 -10.46
N ALA A 146 1.87 5.43 -10.15
CA ALA A 146 2.65 6.47 -10.82
C ALA A 146 4.13 6.50 -10.41
N ALA A 147 4.45 5.95 -9.24
CA ALA A 147 5.81 5.90 -8.73
C ALA A 147 6.56 4.67 -9.24
N ALA A 148 7.89 4.66 -9.07
CA ALA A 148 8.73 3.53 -9.46
C ALA A 148 8.40 2.24 -8.69
N TYR A 149 8.84 1.10 -9.23
CA TYR A 149 8.77 -0.19 -8.56
C TYR A 149 9.52 -0.17 -7.23
N ASP A 150 8.96 -0.80 -6.20
CA ASP A 150 9.65 -1.06 -4.93
C ASP A 150 10.15 -2.52 -4.93
N PRO A 151 11.47 -2.76 -4.97
CA PRO A 151 12.03 -4.11 -4.97
C PRO A 151 11.58 -4.98 -3.80
N ALA A 152 11.25 -4.39 -2.65
CA ALA A 152 10.76 -5.14 -1.49
C ALA A 152 9.39 -5.80 -1.75
N MET A 153 8.61 -5.29 -2.71
CA MET A 153 7.32 -5.90 -3.09
C MET A 153 7.48 -7.30 -3.70
N ARG A 154 8.67 -7.68 -4.18
CA ARG A 154 8.97 -9.05 -4.62
C ARG A 154 8.69 -10.10 -3.55
N GLN A 155 8.83 -9.72 -2.27
CA GLN A 155 8.60 -10.61 -1.12
C GLN A 155 7.11 -10.72 -0.73
N SER A 156 6.25 -9.90 -1.34
CA SER A 156 4.81 -9.95 -1.08
C SER A 156 4.20 -11.21 -1.72
N PRO A 157 3.39 -11.98 -0.98
CA PRO A 157 2.73 -13.15 -1.53
C PRO A 157 1.57 -12.80 -2.47
N GLN A 158 1.04 -11.58 -2.40
CA GLN A 158 -0.14 -11.19 -3.16
C GLN A 158 -0.18 -9.68 -3.36
N TRP A 159 -0.51 -9.26 -4.58
CA TRP A 159 -0.98 -7.91 -4.86
C TRP A 159 -2.43 -7.95 -5.31
N TYR A 160 -3.18 -6.88 -5.07
CA TYR A 160 -4.53 -6.78 -5.63
C TYR A 160 -4.94 -5.35 -5.95
N PHE A 161 -5.78 -5.21 -6.95
CA PHE A 161 -6.34 -3.94 -7.40
C PHE A 161 -7.77 -4.16 -7.90
N THR A 162 -8.52 -3.07 -7.99
CA THR A 162 -9.84 -3.09 -8.61
C THR A 162 -9.84 -2.21 -9.86
N TYR A 163 -10.68 -2.55 -10.82
CA TYR A 163 -10.93 -1.73 -12.00
C TYR A 163 -12.38 -1.85 -12.47
N ASN A 164 -12.84 -0.89 -13.27
CA ASN A 164 -14.19 -0.88 -13.83
C ASN A 164 -14.12 -1.27 -15.31
N PRO A 165 -14.54 -2.49 -15.69
CA PRO A 165 -14.57 -2.90 -17.09
C PRO A 165 -15.75 -2.31 -17.89
N GLY A 166 -16.59 -1.48 -17.26
CA GLY A 166 -17.80 -0.87 -17.84
C GLY A 166 -19.10 -1.48 -17.32
N ALA A 167 -20.25 -1.00 -17.82
CA ALA A 167 -21.59 -1.55 -17.59
C ALA A 167 -22.01 -1.72 -16.10
N GLY A 168 -21.51 -0.85 -15.22
CA GLY A 168 -21.78 -0.93 -13.78
C GLY A 168 -21.18 -2.20 -13.16
N LEU A 169 -19.98 -2.58 -13.60
CA LEU A 169 -19.23 -3.70 -13.06
C LEU A 169 -17.97 -3.20 -12.35
N MET A 170 -17.46 -4.03 -11.45
CA MET A 170 -16.14 -3.87 -10.86
C MET A 170 -15.48 -5.23 -10.80
N ASP A 171 -14.23 -5.31 -11.23
CA ASP A 171 -13.40 -6.50 -11.08
C ASP A 171 -12.35 -6.24 -10.01
N GLU A 172 -12.26 -7.14 -9.03
CA GLU A 172 -11.10 -7.27 -8.15
C GLU A 172 -10.16 -8.32 -8.73
N VAL A 173 -8.92 -7.93 -8.98
CA VAL A 173 -7.88 -8.81 -9.50
C VAL A 173 -6.83 -9.01 -8.42
N GLN A 174 -6.57 -10.26 -8.07
CA GLN A 174 -5.55 -10.66 -7.11
C GLN A 174 -4.46 -11.43 -7.85
N VAL A 175 -3.23 -10.94 -7.77
CA VAL A 175 -2.03 -11.54 -8.37
C VAL A 175 -1.27 -12.24 -7.26
N HIS A 176 -1.15 -13.56 -7.35
CA HIS A 176 -0.53 -14.38 -6.32
C HIS A 176 0.89 -14.75 -6.74
N PHE A 177 1.84 -14.59 -5.82
CA PHE A 177 3.27 -14.78 -6.09
C PHE A 177 3.82 -16.00 -5.36
N LYS A 178 4.74 -16.69 -6.04
CA LYS A 178 5.59 -17.73 -5.46
C LYS A 178 7.01 -17.50 -5.95
N ASP A 179 7.97 -17.45 -5.03
CA ASP A 179 9.40 -17.22 -5.33
C ASP A 179 9.67 -15.93 -6.14
N GLY A 180 8.82 -14.90 -5.93
CA GLY A 180 8.89 -13.62 -6.63
C GLY A 180 8.31 -13.61 -8.05
N LYS A 181 7.65 -14.69 -8.46
CA LYS A 181 6.99 -14.84 -9.78
C LYS A 181 5.49 -15.01 -9.64
N ILE A 182 4.72 -14.58 -10.63
CA ILE A 182 3.27 -14.82 -10.67
C ILE A 182 3.02 -16.33 -10.74
N SER A 183 2.34 -16.88 -9.73
CA SER A 183 1.91 -18.27 -9.71
C SER A 183 0.53 -18.45 -10.35
N TYR A 184 -0.42 -17.58 -10.00
CA TYR A 184 -1.76 -17.54 -10.58
C TYR A 184 -2.40 -16.18 -10.33
N ILE A 185 -3.47 -15.90 -11.06
CA ILE A 185 -4.28 -14.69 -10.89
C ILE A 185 -5.71 -15.14 -10.58
N SER A 186 -6.34 -14.56 -9.56
CA SER A 186 -7.76 -14.76 -9.30
C SER A 186 -8.54 -13.47 -9.52
N THR A 187 -9.72 -13.59 -10.09
CA THR A 187 -10.59 -12.44 -10.36
C THR A 187 -11.93 -12.63 -9.70
N ILE A 188 -12.47 -11.58 -9.08
CA ILE A 188 -13.83 -11.55 -8.56
C ILE A 188 -14.57 -10.42 -9.26
N ARG A 189 -15.67 -10.74 -9.93
CA ARG A 189 -16.51 -9.75 -10.61
C ARG A 189 -17.72 -9.40 -9.77
N TYR A 190 -17.98 -8.10 -9.66
CA TYR A 190 -19.10 -7.52 -8.94
C TYR A 190 -20.01 -6.75 -9.89
N LYS A 191 -21.32 -6.84 -9.65
CA LYS A 191 -22.29 -5.83 -10.10
C LYS A 191 -22.29 -4.69 -9.10
N MET A 192 -22.07 -3.48 -9.61
CA MET A 192 -22.23 -2.22 -8.91
C MET A 192 -23.69 -1.80 -9.06
N ASP A 193 -24.31 -1.41 -7.95
CA ASP A 193 -25.70 -0.95 -7.89
C ASP A 193 -25.82 0.52 -8.33
#